data_AF-A0A7S3Z080-F1
#
_entry.id   AF-A0A7S3Z080-F1
#
_cell.length_a   1.000
_cell.length_b   1.000
_cell.length_c   1.000
_cell.angle_alpha   90.00
_cell.angle_beta   90.00
_cell.angle_gamma   90.00
#
_symmetry.space_group_name_H-M   'P 1'
#
loop_
_entity.id
_entity.type
_entity.pdbx_description
1 polymer ?
#
loop_
_entity_poly.entity_id
_entity_poly.type
_entity_poly.pdbx_seq_one_letter_code
_entity_poly.pdbx_strand_id
1 'polypeptide(L)'
;MWAMKRLLANTKHLKFLALANNDIGDFGIGYLCAGLLHNSSLDTLDLRGNKISDKGGVKIAEVLRENDTLENLDLSWNYLSFGGLVAIAEALKANSTIKNLQLSWNAIGKQGAIAIADAMKVSQSLEVLNLSNNKIEGKEPWEALIEAIRVCRLQSLSLTDNPLSHSMADKLWEVMGAQLVDAKDKEVNPLDMDRLMQRYKVVINHASIKNFEYKGLEDLKHGYEASGGRAAEEEAAQTAVEEAKAGQKEGKRDGKKTKK
;
A
#
# COMPACT_ATOMS: atom_id res chain seq x y z
N MET A 1 -19.55 -25.37 -0.74
CA MET A 1 -19.84 -24.05 -1.34
C MET A 1 -21.33 -23.76 -1.56
N TRP A 2 -22.19 -24.70 -1.98
CA TRP A 2 -23.64 -24.41 -2.12
C TRP A 2 -24.32 -23.91 -0.84
N ALA A 3 -24.02 -24.50 0.32
CA ALA A 3 -24.51 -24.02 1.61
C ALA A 3 -24.01 -22.60 1.92
N MET A 4 -22.77 -22.26 1.54
CA MET A 4 -22.19 -20.94 1.73
C MET A 4 -22.91 -19.87 0.91
N LYS A 5 -23.28 -20.17 -0.35
CA LYS A 5 -24.14 -19.30 -1.17
C LYS A 5 -25.41 -18.92 -0.42
N ARG A 6 -26.12 -19.94 0.10
CA ARG A 6 -27.39 -19.72 0.83
C ARG A 6 -27.18 -18.96 2.12
N LEU A 7 -26.09 -19.22 2.83
CA LEU A 7 -25.75 -18.50 4.05
C LEU A 7 -25.57 -17.02 3.74
N LEU A 8 -24.70 -16.68 2.78
CA LEU A 8 -24.44 -15.30 2.39
C LEU A 8 -25.68 -14.57 1.91
N ALA A 9 -26.52 -15.21 1.09
CA ALA A 9 -27.73 -14.58 0.58
C ALA A 9 -28.77 -14.26 1.68
N ASN A 10 -28.71 -14.91 2.85
CA ASN A 10 -29.69 -14.74 3.92
C ASN A 10 -29.14 -14.05 5.18
N THR A 11 -27.83 -13.99 5.36
CA THR A 11 -27.21 -13.30 6.50
C THR A 11 -27.20 -11.79 6.28
N LYS A 12 -27.77 -11.04 7.24
CA LYS A 12 -27.82 -9.56 7.21
C LYS A 12 -26.89 -8.88 8.22
N HIS A 13 -26.12 -9.67 8.96
CA HIS A 13 -25.25 -9.17 10.04
C HIS A 13 -23.79 -9.61 9.90
N LEU A 14 -23.50 -10.52 8.96
CA LEU A 14 -22.13 -10.98 8.76
C LEU A 14 -21.35 -9.84 8.11
N LYS A 15 -20.36 -9.30 8.84
CA LYS A 15 -19.49 -8.23 8.37
C LYS A 15 -18.18 -8.73 7.79
N PHE A 16 -17.62 -9.76 8.43
CA PHE A 16 -16.33 -10.32 8.11
C PHE A 16 -16.45 -11.82 7.80
N LEU A 17 -15.84 -12.25 6.71
CA LEU A 17 -15.76 -13.66 6.33
C LEU A 17 -14.34 -13.99 5.86
N ALA A 18 -13.67 -14.89 6.58
CA ALA A 18 -12.37 -15.42 6.20
C ALA A 18 -12.49 -16.85 5.68
N LEU A 19 -11.99 -17.05 4.46
CA LEU A 19 -12.00 -18.32 3.74
C LEU A 19 -10.63 -18.63 3.14
N ALA A 20 -9.55 -18.07 3.68
CA ALA A 20 -8.21 -18.32 3.19
C ALA A 20 -7.83 -19.81 3.21
N ASN A 21 -7.13 -20.28 2.18
CA ASN A 21 -6.55 -21.63 2.07
C ASN A 21 -7.59 -22.77 2.15
N ASN A 22 -8.75 -22.62 1.50
CA ASN A 22 -9.82 -23.62 1.51
C ASN A 22 -10.03 -24.34 0.17
N ASP A 23 -9.10 -24.21 -0.78
CA ASP A 23 -9.17 -24.87 -2.09
C ASP A 23 -10.51 -24.62 -2.82
N ILE A 24 -11.06 -23.41 -2.69
CA ILE A 24 -12.37 -23.04 -3.24
C ILE A 24 -12.43 -23.23 -4.77
N GLY A 25 -11.38 -22.80 -5.48
CA GLY A 25 -11.28 -22.86 -6.94
C GLY A 25 -12.37 -22.07 -7.67
N ASP A 26 -12.34 -22.12 -9.01
CA ASP A 26 -13.26 -21.35 -9.86
C ASP A 26 -14.73 -21.76 -9.71
N PHE A 27 -14.98 -23.04 -9.50
CA PHE A 27 -16.34 -23.53 -9.28
C PHE A 27 -16.89 -23.05 -7.94
N GLY A 28 -16.09 -23.13 -6.88
CA GLY A 28 -16.51 -22.72 -5.55
C GLY A 28 -16.72 -21.22 -5.44
N ILE A 29 -15.85 -20.41 -6.05
CA ILE A 29 -15.98 -18.95 -6.03
C ILE A 29 -17.23 -18.51 -6.79
N GLY A 30 -17.62 -19.20 -7.86
CA GLY A 30 -18.89 -18.93 -8.56
C GLY A 30 -20.11 -19.03 -7.64
N TYR A 31 -20.16 -20.02 -6.75
CA TYR A 31 -21.23 -20.11 -5.74
C TYR A 31 -21.14 -18.99 -4.70
N LEU A 32 -19.94 -18.62 -4.28
CA LEU A 32 -19.74 -17.53 -3.32
C LEU A 32 -20.20 -16.20 -3.91
N CYS A 33 -19.77 -15.87 -5.13
CA CYS A 33 -20.16 -14.68 -5.87
C CYS A 33 -21.67 -14.59 -6.02
N ALA A 34 -22.35 -15.69 -6.39
CA ALA A 34 -23.80 -15.73 -6.48
C ALA A 34 -24.51 -15.47 -5.14
N GLY A 35 -23.85 -15.71 -4.01
CA GLY A 35 -24.36 -15.33 -2.68
C GLY A 35 -24.08 -13.86 -2.35
N LEU A 36 -22.88 -13.37 -2.70
CA LEU A 36 -22.44 -11.99 -2.47
C LEU A 36 -23.28 -10.96 -3.24
N LEU A 37 -23.77 -11.28 -4.44
CA LEU A 37 -24.68 -10.41 -5.20
C LEU A 37 -25.99 -10.09 -4.45
N HIS A 38 -26.37 -10.90 -3.48
CA HIS A 38 -27.56 -10.69 -2.65
C HIS A 38 -27.23 -10.30 -1.21
N ASN A 39 -25.95 -10.28 -0.85
CA ASN A 39 -25.51 -9.93 0.50
C ASN A 39 -25.30 -8.42 0.59
N SER A 40 -25.91 -7.79 1.60
CA SER A 40 -25.80 -6.36 1.87
C SER A 40 -25.23 -6.05 3.25
N SER A 41 -24.51 -7.00 3.86
CA SER A 41 -23.92 -6.83 5.18
C SER A 41 -22.41 -6.98 5.19
N LEU A 42 -21.87 -7.84 4.34
CA LEU A 42 -20.46 -8.22 4.33
C LEU A 42 -19.61 -7.09 3.77
N ASP A 43 -18.75 -6.54 4.63
CA ASP A 43 -17.80 -5.50 4.25
C ASP A 43 -16.38 -6.04 4.04
N THR A 44 -16.06 -7.22 4.57
CA THR A 44 -14.71 -7.78 4.53
C THR A 44 -14.69 -9.25 4.16
N LEU A 45 -13.92 -9.59 3.12
CA LEU A 45 -13.79 -10.93 2.58
C LEU A 45 -12.31 -11.31 2.34
N ASP A 46 -11.84 -12.35 3.02
CA ASP A 46 -10.52 -12.94 2.80
C ASP A 46 -10.63 -14.24 2.00
N LEU A 47 -10.09 -14.22 0.78
CA LEU A 47 -10.07 -15.34 -0.17
C LEU A 47 -8.64 -15.75 -0.56
N ARG A 48 -7.66 -15.49 0.30
CA ARG A 48 -6.27 -15.84 -0.01
C ARG A 48 -6.06 -17.33 -0.24
N GLY A 49 -5.16 -17.70 -1.13
CA GLY A 49 -4.72 -19.10 -1.23
C GLY A 49 -5.79 -20.07 -1.69
N ASN A 50 -6.73 -19.65 -2.53
CA ASN A 50 -7.91 -20.44 -2.90
C ASN A 50 -7.89 -21.00 -4.32
N LYS A 51 -6.74 -20.93 -5.00
CA LYS A 51 -6.54 -21.45 -6.37
C LYS A 51 -7.55 -20.85 -7.38
N ILE A 52 -7.96 -19.60 -7.17
CA ILE A 52 -8.87 -18.88 -8.05
C ILE A 52 -8.10 -18.44 -9.30
N SER A 53 -8.54 -18.85 -10.49
CA SER A 53 -7.93 -18.47 -11.76
C SER A 53 -8.62 -17.23 -12.36
N ASP A 54 -8.18 -16.80 -13.53
CA ASP A 54 -8.82 -15.79 -14.36
C ASP A 54 -10.35 -15.96 -14.47
N LYS A 55 -10.84 -17.20 -14.58
CA LYS A 55 -12.28 -17.49 -14.67
C LYS A 55 -13.03 -17.07 -13.42
N GLY A 56 -12.46 -17.38 -12.25
CA GLY A 56 -12.98 -16.90 -10.97
C GLY A 56 -12.82 -15.39 -10.80
N GLY A 57 -11.74 -14.82 -11.33
CA GLY A 57 -11.52 -13.36 -11.39
C GLY A 57 -12.64 -12.61 -12.11
N VAL A 58 -13.13 -13.14 -13.23
CA VAL A 58 -14.31 -12.58 -13.94
C VAL A 58 -15.56 -12.59 -13.05
N LYS A 59 -15.77 -13.66 -12.26
CA LYS A 59 -16.91 -13.73 -11.33
C LYS A 59 -16.79 -12.78 -10.16
N ILE A 60 -15.59 -12.57 -9.66
CA ILE A 60 -15.33 -11.53 -8.66
C ILE A 60 -15.59 -10.15 -9.26
N ALA A 61 -15.16 -9.89 -10.50
CA ALA A 61 -15.42 -8.63 -11.18
C ALA A 61 -16.92 -8.33 -11.36
N GLU A 62 -17.75 -9.35 -11.62
CA GLU A 62 -19.22 -9.20 -11.62
C GLU A 62 -19.72 -8.72 -10.24
N VAL A 63 -19.26 -9.34 -9.16
CA VAL A 63 -19.61 -8.91 -7.78
C VAL A 63 -19.16 -7.49 -7.50
N LEU A 64 -17.96 -7.10 -7.91
CA LEU A 64 -17.44 -5.75 -7.68
C LEU A 64 -18.26 -4.67 -8.39
N ARG A 65 -18.93 -4.97 -9.51
CA ARG A 65 -19.78 -3.97 -10.19
C ARG A 65 -21.13 -3.76 -9.52
N GLU A 66 -21.67 -4.81 -8.90
CA GLU A 66 -23.05 -4.82 -8.42
C GLU A 66 -23.15 -4.72 -6.89
N ASN A 67 -22.15 -5.23 -6.15
CA ASN A 67 -22.15 -5.19 -4.70
C ASN A 67 -21.66 -3.82 -4.20
N ASP A 68 -22.49 -3.19 -3.38
CA ASP A 68 -22.28 -1.85 -2.81
C ASP A 68 -21.93 -1.88 -1.32
N THR A 69 -21.53 -3.04 -0.79
CA THR A 69 -21.25 -3.21 0.66
C THR A 69 -19.85 -3.69 0.97
N LEU A 70 -19.22 -4.41 0.05
CA LEU A 70 -17.88 -4.95 0.23
C LEU A 70 -16.85 -3.82 0.14
N GLU A 71 -16.09 -3.62 1.21
CA GLU A 71 -15.06 -2.57 1.31
C GLU A 71 -13.64 -3.15 1.28
N ASN A 72 -13.45 -4.35 1.83
CA ASN A 72 -12.15 -4.99 2.00
C ASN A 72 -12.15 -6.37 1.34
N LEU A 73 -11.27 -6.58 0.36
CA LEU A 73 -11.16 -7.82 -0.38
C LEU A 73 -9.70 -8.28 -0.48
N ASP A 74 -9.41 -9.47 0.03
CA ASP A 74 -8.11 -10.11 -0.13
C ASP A 74 -8.16 -11.29 -1.10
N LEU A 75 -7.49 -11.14 -2.23
CA LEU A 75 -7.33 -12.14 -3.29
C LEU A 75 -5.88 -12.60 -3.42
N SER A 76 -5.03 -12.34 -2.42
CA SER A 76 -3.62 -12.69 -2.52
C SER A 76 -3.42 -14.20 -2.66
N TRP A 77 -2.28 -14.63 -3.21
CA TRP A 77 -1.97 -16.06 -3.37
C TRP A 77 -3.01 -16.82 -4.19
N ASN A 78 -3.46 -16.25 -5.30
CA ASN A 78 -4.34 -16.91 -6.27
C ASN A 78 -3.66 -16.93 -7.66
N TYR A 79 -4.38 -17.37 -8.68
CA TYR A 79 -3.87 -17.54 -10.04
C TYR A 79 -4.61 -16.64 -11.04
N LEU A 80 -4.97 -15.42 -10.62
CA LEU A 80 -5.77 -14.50 -11.42
C LEU A 80 -5.09 -14.00 -12.70
N SER A 81 -3.75 -14.11 -12.76
CA SER A 81 -2.88 -13.72 -13.87
C SER A 81 -3.29 -12.37 -14.52
N PHE A 82 -3.13 -12.19 -15.82
CA PHE A 82 -3.54 -10.94 -16.46
C PHE A 82 -5.04 -10.92 -16.82
N GLY A 83 -5.63 -12.05 -17.22
CA GLY A 83 -7.01 -12.08 -17.71
C GLY A 83 -8.04 -11.81 -16.62
N GLY A 84 -7.85 -12.39 -15.43
CA GLY A 84 -8.68 -12.10 -14.26
C GLY A 84 -8.51 -10.66 -13.78
N LEU A 85 -7.28 -10.15 -13.81
CA LEU A 85 -6.99 -8.79 -13.37
C LEU A 85 -7.55 -7.71 -14.28
N VAL A 86 -7.57 -7.92 -15.60
CA VAL A 86 -8.23 -7.00 -16.54
C VAL A 86 -9.72 -6.87 -16.20
N ALA A 87 -10.39 -7.99 -15.92
CA ALA A 87 -11.80 -7.97 -15.53
C ALA A 87 -12.03 -7.22 -14.20
N ILE A 88 -11.18 -7.46 -13.20
CA ILE A 88 -11.22 -6.77 -11.90
C ILE A 88 -10.95 -5.28 -12.09
N ALA A 89 -9.95 -4.90 -12.90
CA ALA A 89 -9.62 -3.50 -13.18
C ALA A 89 -10.78 -2.74 -13.83
N GLU A 90 -11.46 -3.34 -14.81
CA GLU A 90 -12.66 -2.75 -15.40
C GLU A 90 -13.79 -2.59 -14.39
N ALA A 91 -13.97 -3.57 -13.50
CA ALA A 91 -14.96 -3.45 -12.43
C ALA A 91 -14.63 -2.34 -11.42
N LEU A 92 -13.35 -2.17 -11.07
CA LEU A 92 -12.89 -1.13 -10.14
C LEU A 92 -13.10 0.31 -10.65
N LYS A 93 -13.18 0.51 -11.97
CA LYS A 93 -13.52 1.82 -12.56
C LYS A 93 -14.96 2.24 -12.27
N ALA A 94 -15.87 1.26 -12.12
CA ALA A 94 -17.28 1.49 -11.85
C ALA A 94 -17.65 1.30 -10.37
N ASN A 95 -16.84 0.54 -9.62
CA ASN A 95 -17.04 0.32 -8.20
C ASN A 95 -16.72 1.59 -7.38
N SER A 96 -17.54 1.86 -6.37
CA SER A 96 -17.41 3.00 -5.47
C SER A 96 -17.31 2.62 -3.99
N THR A 97 -17.07 1.34 -3.70
CA THR A 97 -17.21 0.78 -2.34
C THR A 97 -15.96 0.08 -1.83
N ILE A 98 -15.20 -0.59 -2.69
CA ILE A 98 -13.92 -1.20 -2.35
C ILE A 98 -12.93 -0.09 -1.98
N LYS A 99 -12.43 -0.18 -0.75
CA LYS A 99 -11.39 0.68 -0.19
C LYS A 99 -10.05 -0.04 -0.09
N ASN A 100 -10.06 -1.34 0.23
CA ASN A 100 -8.85 -2.12 0.41
C ASN A 100 -8.87 -3.37 -0.48
N LEU A 101 -7.91 -3.44 -1.41
CA LEU A 101 -7.75 -4.55 -2.33
C LEU A 101 -6.34 -5.14 -2.23
N GLN A 102 -6.25 -6.41 -1.84
CA GLN A 102 -5.00 -7.15 -1.79
C GLN A 102 -4.92 -8.13 -2.95
N LEU A 103 -3.93 -7.95 -3.82
CA LEU A 103 -3.70 -8.74 -5.04
C LEU A 103 -2.29 -9.32 -5.09
N SER A 104 -1.60 -9.41 -3.95
CA SER A 104 -0.23 -9.91 -3.91
C SER A 104 -0.14 -11.38 -4.36
N TRP A 105 0.98 -11.81 -4.94
CA TRP A 105 1.18 -13.21 -5.34
C TRP A 105 0.10 -13.76 -6.30
N ASN A 106 -0.22 -13.03 -7.36
CA ASN A 106 -1.17 -13.44 -8.41
C ASN A 106 -0.55 -13.58 -9.81
N ALA A 107 0.77 -13.35 -9.95
CA ALA A 107 1.49 -13.41 -11.22
C ALA A 107 0.83 -12.55 -12.32
N ILE A 108 0.41 -11.33 -11.96
CA ILE A 108 -0.37 -10.40 -12.80
C ILE A 108 0.34 -10.09 -14.13
N GLY A 109 1.67 -9.99 -14.11
CA GLY A 109 2.47 -9.65 -15.28
C GLY A 109 2.20 -8.24 -15.83
N LYS A 110 2.68 -7.98 -17.05
CA LYS A 110 2.70 -6.64 -17.65
C LYS A 110 1.30 -6.09 -17.90
N GLN A 111 0.46 -6.86 -18.59
CA GLN A 111 -0.86 -6.42 -19.03
C GLN A 111 -1.81 -6.16 -17.86
N GLY A 112 -1.83 -7.04 -16.86
CA GLY A 112 -2.68 -6.83 -15.68
C GLY A 112 -2.22 -5.63 -14.83
N ALA A 113 -0.90 -5.36 -14.77
CA ALA A 113 -0.38 -4.18 -14.08
C ALA A 113 -0.80 -2.87 -14.76
N ILE A 114 -0.76 -2.82 -16.09
CA ILE A 114 -1.25 -1.67 -16.87
C ILE A 114 -2.75 -1.47 -16.64
N ALA A 115 -3.54 -2.55 -16.69
CA ALA A 115 -4.98 -2.46 -16.47
C ALA A 115 -5.32 -1.92 -15.07
N ILE A 116 -4.64 -2.40 -14.03
CA ILE A 116 -4.81 -1.88 -12.67
C ILE A 116 -4.35 -0.42 -12.56
N ALA A 117 -3.24 -0.05 -13.20
CA ALA A 117 -2.79 1.33 -13.23
C ALA A 117 -3.87 2.26 -13.82
N ASP A 118 -4.53 1.86 -14.90
CA ASP A 118 -5.62 2.63 -15.48
C ASP A 118 -6.87 2.68 -14.58
N ALA A 119 -7.16 1.61 -13.85
CA ALA A 119 -8.24 1.61 -12.86
C ALA A 119 -7.94 2.55 -11.68
N MET A 120 -6.69 2.59 -11.21
CA MET A 120 -6.24 3.48 -10.12
C MET A 120 -6.44 4.96 -10.43
N LYS A 121 -6.34 5.37 -11.70
CA LYS A 121 -6.54 6.76 -12.13
C LYS A 121 -7.99 7.22 -11.97
N VAL A 122 -8.95 6.30 -12.08
CA VAL A 122 -10.38 6.61 -12.16
C VAL A 122 -11.11 6.24 -10.85
N SER A 123 -10.65 5.21 -10.15
CA SER A 123 -11.29 4.73 -8.92
C SER A 123 -11.36 5.84 -7.87
N GLN A 124 -12.55 6.02 -7.29
CA GLN A 124 -12.82 7.08 -6.31
C GLN A 124 -12.78 6.57 -4.87
N SER A 125 -12.98 5.27 -4.66
CA SER A 125 -13.09 4.65 -3.33
C SER A 125 -11.84 3.92 -2.88
N LEU A 126 -10.98 3.50 -3.81
CA LEU A 126 -9.81 2.69 -3.48
C LEU A 126 -8.80 3.53 -2.71
N GLU A 127 -8.46 3.07 -1.50
CA GLU A 127 -7.52 3.72 -0.57
C GLU A 127 -6.24 2.91 -0.40
N VAL A 128 -6.36 1.58 -0.40
CA VAL A 128 -5.26 0.64 -0.16
C VAL A 128 -5.23 -0.40 -1.27
N LEU A 129 -4.09 -0.50 -1.94
CA LEU A 129 -3.83 -1.51 -2.97
C LEU A 129 -2.51 -2.22 -2.70
N ASN A 130 -2.49 -3.54 -2.83
CA ASN A 130 -1.25 -4.32 -2.74
C ASN A 130 -1.04 -5.16 -4.01
N LEU A 131 0.02 -4.84 -4.74
CA LEU A 131 0.45 -5.51 -5.96
C LEU A 131 1.80 -6.21 -5.79
N SER A 132 2.20 -6.53 -4.56
CA SER A 132 3.49 -7.17 -4.29
C SER A 132 3.62 -8.56 -4.90
N ASN A 133 4.85 -8.97 -5.24
CA ASN A 133 5.14 -10.32 -5.75
C ASN A 133 4.28 -10.72 -6.98
N ASN A 134 4.16 -9.82 -7.97
CA ASN A 134 3.31 -10.02 -9.13
C ASN A 134 4.04 -10.11 -10.47
N LYS A 135 5.37 -10.22 -10.43
CA LYS A 135 6.22 -10.33 -11.62
C LYS A 135 5.98 -9.17 -12.60
N ILE A 136 5.81 -7.96 -12.06
CA ILE A 136 5.68 -6.75 -12.87
C ILE A 136 7.07 -6.39 -13.40
N GLU A 137 7.31 -6.67 -14.67
CA GLU A 137 8.60 -6.49 -15.34
C GLU A 137 8.46 -5.64 -16.61
N GLY A 138 9.54 -4.98 -17.00
CA GLY A 138 9.57 -4.16 -18.21
C GLY A 138 9.10 -2.73 -17.99
N LYS A 139 9.47 -1.85 -18.92
CA LYS A 139 9.32 -0.40 -18.79
C LYS A 139 7.85 0.04 -18.79
N GLU A 140 7.05 -0.47 -19.74
CA GLU A 140 5.66 -0.08 -19.95
C GLU A 140 4.76 -0.19 -18.71
N PRO A 141 4.69 -1.33 -17.97
CA PRO A 141 3.83 -1.41 -16.79
C PRO A 141 4.27 -0.50 -15.65
N TRP A 142 5.59 -0.30 -15.47
CA TRP A 142 6.09 0.63 -14.46
C TRP A 142 5.79 2.08 -14.82
N GLU A 143 5.90 2.47 -16.09
CA GLU A 143 5.49 3.80 -16.54
C GLU A 143 3.99 4.04 -16.34
N ALA A 144 3.15 3.04 -16.65
CA ALA A 144 1.71 3.13 -16.40
C ALA A 144 1.40 3.31 -14.90
N LEU A 145 2.05 2.53 -14.03
CA LEU A 145 1.90 2.64 -12.57
C LEU A 145 2.38 3.99 -12.05
N ILE A 146 3.52 4.49 -12.51
CA ILE A 146 4.07 5.80 -12.12
C ILE A 146 3.09 6.93 -12.50
N GLU A 147 2.56 6.90 -13.73
CA GLU A 147 1.57 7.89 -14.16
C GLU A 147 0.25 7.76 -13.39
N ALA A 148 -0.14 6.54 -12.99
CA ALA A 148 -1.28 6.35 -12.10
C ALA A 148 -1.04 6.94 -10.71
N ILE A 149 0.15 6.76 -10.13
CA ILE A 149 0.52 7.30 -8.82
C ILE A 149 0.40 8.82 -8.79
N ARG A 150 0.71 9.51 -9.89
CA ARG A 150 0.59 10.98 -10.01
C ARG A 150 -0.82 11.49 -9.73
N VAL A 151 -1.85 10.73 -10.12
CA VAL A 151 -3.25 11.18 -10.12
C VAL A 151 -4.16 10.39 -9.17
N CYS A 152 -3.74 9.21 -8.72
CA CYS A 152 -4.56 8.38 -7.85
C CYS A 152 -4.70 9.00 -6.45
N ARG A 153 -5.74 8.55 -5.73
CA ARG A 153 -6.03 9.00 -4.35
C ARG A 153 -5.68 7.96 -3.29
N LEU A 154 -4.88 6.96 -3.66
CA LEU A 154 -4.48 5.90 -2.74
C LEU A 154 -3.71 6.47 -1.56
N GLN A 155 -4.05 6.02 -0.37
CA GLN A 155 -3.26 6.22 0.84
C GLN A 155 -2.09 5.23 0.90
N SER A 156 -2.25 4.06 0.28
CA SER A 156 -1.30 2.96 0.35
C SER A 156 -1.25 2.18 -0.95
N LEU A 157 -0.06 1.99 -1.51
CA LEU A 157 0.16 1.18 -2.71
C LEU A 157 1.40 0.31 -2.55
N SER A 158 1.27 -0.97 -2.20
CA SER A 158 2.46 -1.82 -2.07
C SER A 158 2.88 -2.42 -3.41
N LEU A 159 4.16 -2.23 -3.78
CA LEU A 159 4.75 -2.73 -5.03
C LEU A 159 5.97 -3.64 -4.77
N THR A 160 6.15 -4.10 -3.52
CA THR A 160 7.31 -4.90 -3.10
C THR A 160 7.52 -6.14 -3.97
N ASP A 161 8.77 -6.59 -4.08
CA ASP A 161 9.12 -7.86 -4.71
C ASP A 161 8.61 -7.99 -6.16
N ASN A 162 8.58 -6.88 -6.88
CA ASN A 162 8.40 -6.86 -8.33
C ASN A 162 9.72 -6.46 -9.01
N PRO A 163 10.05 -7.04 -10.18
CA PRO A 163 11.23 -6.66 -10.95
C PRO A 163 11.22 -5.17 -11.36
N LEU A 164 11.92 -4.33 -10.60
CA LEU A 164 12.09 -2.90 -10.86
C LEU A 164 13.50 -2.64 -11.39
N SER A 165 13.60 -2.06 -12.58
CA SER A 165 14.89 -1.63 -13.13
C SER A 165 15.35 -0.32 -12.48
N HIS A 166 16.67 -0.09 -12.44
CA HIS A 166 17.23 1.11 -11.83
C HIS A 166 16.62 2.41 -12.40
N SER A 167 16.54 2.51 -13.73
CA SER A 167 15.94 3.69 -14.38
C SER A 167 14.48 3.92 -14.01
N MET A 168 13.68 2.87 -13.77
CA MET A 168 12.29 3.03 -13.34
C MET A 168 12.20 3.38 -11.85
N ALA A 169 13.13 2.90 -11.03
CA ALA A 169 13.24 3.30 -9.63
C ALA A 169 13.54 4.81 -9.51
N ASP A 170 14.46 5.34 -10.32
CA ASP A 170 14.78 6.77 -10.34
C ASP A 170 13.56 7.62 -10.74
N LYS A 171 12.82 7.19 -11.78
CA LYS A 171 11.57 7.86 -12.19
C LYS A 171 10.51 7.82 -11.09
N LEU A 172 10.31 6.66 -10.47
CA LEU A 172 9.35 6.51 -9.38
C LEU A 172 9.72 7.43 -8.21
N TRP A 173 11.00 7.52 -7.89
CA TRP A 173 11.54 8.43 -6.88
C TRP A 173 11.26 9.90 -7.22
N GLU A 174 11.53 10.31 -8.46
CA GLU A 174 11.25 11.68 -8.94
C GLU A 174 9.77 12.03 -8.81
N VAL A 175 8.86 11.12 -9.17
CA VAL A 175 7.41 11.35 -9.10
C VAL A 175 6.94 11.49 -7.66
N MET A 176 7.39 10.60 -6.76
CA MET A 176 7.04 10.69 -5.35
C MET A 176 7.63 11.95 -4.70
N GLY A 177 8.84 12.35 -5.11
CA GLY A 177 9.47 13.60 -4.68
C GLY A 177 8.77 14.85 -5.22
N ALA A 178 8.23 14.84 -6.44
CA ALA A 178 7.48 15.97 -6.98
C ALA A 178 6.14 16.19 -6.25
N GLN A 179 5.46 15.12 -5.84
CA GLN A 179 4.25 15.20 -5.02
C GLN A 179 4.49 15.82 -3.64
N LEU A 180 5.76 15.88 -3.19
CA LEU A 180 6.13 16.49 -1.93
C LEU A 180 6.35 17.99 -1.99
N VAL A 181 6.94 18.48 -3.07
CA VAL A 181 7.37 19.89 -3.15
C VAL A 181 6.18 20.85 -3.22
N ASP A 182 5.01 20.39 -3.66
CA ASP A 182 3.76 21.16 -3.62
C ASP A 182 3.14 21.25 -2.20
N ALA A 183 3.57 20.44 -1.24
CA ALA A 183 3.10 20.47 0.15
C ALA A 183 3.92 21.46 1.00
N LYS A 184 3.82 22.75 0.66
CA LYS A 184 4.29 23.93 1.43
C LYS A 184 5.57 23.75 2.27
N ASP A 185 6.65 24.30 1.69
CA ASP A 185 7.92 24.71 2.29
C ASP A 185 9.14 23.78 2.11
N LYS A 186 10.06 24.32 1.27
CA LYS A 186 11.52 24.19 1.15
C LYS A 186 12.23 22.93 1.68
N GLU A 187 13.04 22.37 0.76
CA GLU A 187 14.04 21.32 0.95
C GLU A 187 13.51 20.02 1.56
N VAL A 188 13.34 19.02 0.69
CA VAL A 188 12.92 17.68 1.11
C VAL A 188 14.02 17.03 1.95
N ASN A 189 13.84 17.01 3.27
CA ASN A 189 14.71 16.31 4.21
C ASN A 189 14.62 14.79 3.98
N PRO A 190 15.75 14.05 3.91
CA PRO A 190 15.75 12.58 3.83
C PRO A 190 14.92 11.88 4.91
N LEU A 191 14.77 12.48 6.10
CA LEU A 191 13.94 11.94 7.18
C LEU A 191 12.43 12.10 6.91
N ASP A 192 12.03 13.19 6.23
CA ASP A 192 10.65 13.38 5.78
C ASP A 192 10.32 12.47 4.59
N MET A 193 11.33 12.14 3.77
CA MET A 193 11.22 11.11 2.73
C MET A 193 11.01 9.71 3.31
N ASP A 194 11.74 9.31 4.36
CA ASP A 194 11.53 8.01 5.00
C ASP A 194 10.14 7.93 5.67
N ARG A 195 9.71 9.02 6.31
CA ARG A 195 8.33 9.18 6.79
C ARG A 195 7.31 9.21 5.67
N LEU A 196 7.67 9.65 4.47
CA LEU A 196 6.78 9.62 3.31
C LEU A 196 6.69 8.27 2.63
N MET A 197 7.80 7.53 2.55
CA MET A 197 7.80 6.11 2.19
C MET A 197 6.98 5.27 3.20
N GLN A 198 6.81 5.78 4.41
CA GLN A 198 5.88 5.26 5.40
C GLN A 198 4.44 5.82 5.24
N ARG A 199 4.27 7.06 4.75
CA ARG A 199 2.96 7.77 4.61
C ARG A 199 2.25 7.44 3.31
N TYR A 200 2.92 7.54 2.17
CA TYR A 200 2.62 6.77 0.97
C TYR A 200 3.19 5.40 1.24
N LYS A 201 2.37 4.45 1.67
CA LYS A 201 2.79 3.05 1.86
C LYS A 201 3.10 2.35 0.52
N VAL A 202 3.85 3.02 -0.36
CA VAL A 202 4.69 2.41 -1.38
C VAL A 202 5.84 1.74 -0.68
N VAL A 203 5.49 0.66 0.02
CA VAL A 203 6.47 -0.29 0.52
C VAL A 203 7.07 -0.93 -0.73
N ILE A 204 8.32 -0.59 -1.00
CA ILE A 204 9.23 -1.32 -1.89
C ILE A 204 10.34 -1.81 -0.99
N ASN A 205 10.35 -3.10 -0.68
CA ASN A 205 11.28 -3.65 0.28
C ASN A 205 12.66 -3.81 -0.37
N HIS A 206 13.48 -2.78 -0.21
CA HIS A 206 14.89 -2.72 0.19
C HIS A 206 15.98 -3.63 -0.44
N ALA A 207 15.70 -4.73 -1.13
CA ALA A 207 16.76 -5.54 -1.75
C ALA A 207 17.36 -4.86 -3.00
N SER A 208 16.51 -4.26 -3.84
CA SER A 208 16.96 -3.53 -5.02
C SER A 208 17.46 -2.11 -4.71
N ILE A 209 17.10 -1.55 -3.55
CA ILE A 209 17.49 -0.21 -3.09
C ILE A 209 18.77 -0.25 -2.23
N LYS A 210 19.13 -1.38 -1.61
CA LYS A 210 20.36 -1.52 -0.81
C LYS A 210 21.66 -1.29 -1.59
N ASN A 211 21.63 -1.47 -2.92
CA ASN A 211 22.76 -1.16 -3.80
C ASN A 211 22.72 0.27 -4.38
N PHE A 212 21.71 1.06 -4.02
CA PHE A 212 21.70 2.50 -4.27
C PHE A 212 22.32 3.19 -3.06
N GLU A 213 23.64 3.07 -2.92
CA GLU A 213 24.42 4.15 -2.32
C GLU A 213 24.19 5.38 -3.21
N TYR A 214 23.29 6.23 -2.74
CA TYR A 214 22.93 7.48 -3.38
C TYR A 214 24.20 8.35 -3.41
N LYS A 215 24.87 8.46 -4.56
CA LYS A 215 26.06 9.33 -4.71
C LYS A 215 25.80 10.77 -4.24
N GLY A 216 24.56 11.25 -4.35
CA GLY A 216 24.17 12.57 -3.83
C GLY A 216 24.13 12.69 -2.30
N LEU A 217 24.03 11.59 -1.54
CA LEU A 217 24.04 11.62 -0.06
C LEU A 217 25.47 11.74 0.48
N GLU A 218 26.47 11.23 -0.22
CA GLU A 218 27.88 11.45 0.12
C GLU A 218 28.30 12.90 -0.19
N ASP A 219 27.86 13.44 -1.32
CA ASP A 219 28.11 14.84 -1.68
C ASP A 219 27.42 15.83 -0.72
N LEU A 220 26.20 15.52 -0.27
CA LEU A 220 25.49 16.29 0.77
C LEU A 220 26.12 16.12 2.17
N LYS A 221 26.60 14.91 2.53
CA LYS A 221 27.35 14.70 3.78
C LYS A 221 28.67 15.47 3.79
N HIS A 222 29.41 15.45 2.68
CA HIS A 222 30.65 16.23 2.57
C HIS A 222 30.40 17.74 2.60
N GLY A 223 29.32 18.23 1.99
CA GLY A 223 28.91 19.64 2.11
C GLY A 223 28.50 20.05 3.54
N TYR A 224 27.84 19.14 4.27
CA TYR A 224 27.40 19.39 5.65
C TYR A 224 28.56 19.31 6.66
N GLU A 225 29.51 18.41 6.45
CA GLU A 225 30.74 18.32 7.25
C GLU A 225 31.71 19.47 6.95
N ALA A 226 31.80 19.92 5.69
CA ALA A 226 32.62 21.08 5.30
C ALA A 226 32.04 22.43 5.79
N SER A 227 30.73 22.52 6.00
CA SER A 227 30.06 23.73 6.51
C SER A 227 30.03 23.82 8.04
N GLY A 228 30.66 22.89 8.76
CA GLY A 228 30.82 22.95 10.22
C GLY A 228 29.55 22.66 11.04
N GLY A 229 28.46 22.23 10.40
CA GLY A 229 27.16 22.00 11.07
C GLY A 229 27.23 20.99 12.23
N ARG A 230 28.10 19.98 12.11
CA ARG A 230 28.28 18.94 13.13
C ARG A 230 28.87 19.47 14.44
N ALA A 231 29.73 20.49 14.37
CA ALA A 231 30.32 21.10 15.57
C ALA A 231 29.30 22.00 16.28
N ALA A 232 28.46 22.72 15.52
CA ALA A 232 27.42 23.60 16.08
C ALA A 232 26.30 22.80 16.77
N GLU A 233 25.89 21.64 16.22
CA GLU A 233 24.91 20.77 16.86
C GLU A 233 25.44 20.09 18.13
N GLU A 234 26.73 19.72 18.16
CA GLU A 234 27.33 19.05 19.32
C GLU A 234 27.51 20.03 20.50
N GLU A 235 27.85 21.30 20.22
CA GLU A 235 27.91 22.37 21.22
C GLU A 235 26.52 22.73 21.78
N ALA A 236 25.50 22.80 20.91
CA ALA A 236 24.12 23.05 21.31
C ALA A 236 23.54 21.88 22.15
N ALA A 237 23.86 20.64 21.79
CA ALA A 237 23.42 19.45 22.52
C ALA A 237 24.09 19.34 23.90
N GLN A 238 25.38 19.68 24.03
CA GLN A 238 26.06 19.71 25.33
C GLN A 238 25.47 20.77 26.25
N THR A 239 25.21 21.97 25.73
CA THR A 239 24.58 23.07 26.48
C THR A 239 23.20 22.67 27.01
N ALA A 240 22.36 22.07 26.16
CA ALA A 240 21.01 21.63 26.55
C ALA A 240 21.03 20.51 27.63
N VAL A 241 22.03 19.63 27.60
CA VAL A 241 22.19 18.56 28.61
C VAL A 241 22.65 19.13 29.96
N GLU A 242 23.46 20.18 29.97
CA GLU A 242 23.88 20.85 31.21
C GLU A 242 22.73 21.62 31.86
N GLU A 243 21.93 22.34 31.08
CA GLU A 243 20.73 23.04 31.57
C GLU A 243 19.69 22.06 32.16
N ALA A 244 19.47 20.92 31.49
CA ALA A 244 18.57 19.88 31.98
C ALA A 244 19.04 19.24 33.30
N LYS A 245 20.36 19.10 33.50
CA LYS A 245 20.95 18.58 34.75
C LYS A 245 20.85 19.59 35.90
N ALA A 246 20.90 20.89 35.61
CA ALA A 246 20.73 21.94 36.62
C ALA A 246 19.29 21.99 37.16
N GLY A 247 18.28 21.92 36.27
CA GLY A 247 16.87 21.96 36.66
C GLY A 247 16.40 20.76 37.50
N GLN A 248 16.98 19.57 37.30
CA GLN A 248 16.63 18.38 38.09
C GLN A 248 17.18 18.40 39.53
N LYS A 249 18.21 19.20 39.83
CA LYS A 249 18.75 19.34 41.19
C LYS A 249 17.91 20.28 42.06
N GLU A 250 17.25 21.28 41.48
CA GLU A 250 16.38 22.21 42.21
C GLU A 250 15.04 21.55 42.58
N GLY A 251 14.42 20.80 41.66
CA GLY A 251 13.13 20.13 41.91
C GLY A 251 13.14 19.02 42.98
N LYS A 252 14.32 18.54 43.42
CA LYS A 252 14.45 17.52 44.48
C LYS A 252 14.65 18.09 45.90
N ARG A 253 14.84 19.41 46.06
CA ARG A 253 14.97 20.03 47.39
C ARG A 253 13.63 20.41 48.03
N ASP A 254 12.59 20.65 47.24
CA ASP A 254 11.32 21.18 47.76
C ASP A 254 10.27 20.12 48.16
N GLY A 255 10.47 18.85 47.79
CA GLY A 255 9.51 17.75 48.07
C GLY A 255 9.59 17.14 49.49
N LYS A 256 10.38 17.70 50.41
CA LYS A 256 10.66 17.09 51.73
C LYS A 256 10.31 18.00 52.92
N LYS A 257 9.21 18.76 52.86
CA LYS A 257 8.63 19.43 54.05
C LYS A 257 7.10 19.54 53.96
N THR A 258 6.36 18.46 54.24
CA THR A 258 4.97 18.52 54.74
C THR A 258 4.50 17.12 55.18
N LYS A 259 4.88 16.71 56.39
CA LYS A 259 4.12 15.74 57.20
C LYS A 259 4.38 16.05 58.69
N LYS A 260 3.52 16.86 59.27
CA LYS A 260 3.02 16.77 60.64
C LYS A 260 1.79 17.65 60.76
#